data_AF-A0A3C1XYX9-F1
#
_entry.id   AF-A0A3C1XYX9-F1
#
_cell.length_a   1.000
_cell.length_b   1.000
_cell.length_c   1.000
_cell.angle_alpha   90.00
_cell.angle_beta   90.00
_cell.angle_gamma   90.00
#
_symmetry.space_group_name_H-M   'P 1'
#
loop_
_entity.id
_entity.type
_entity.pdbx_description
1 polymer ?
#
loop_
_entity_poly.entity_id
_entity_poly.type
_entity_poly.pdbx_seq_one_letter_code
_entity_poly.pdbx_strand_id
1 'polypeptide(L)' 'MSAPSLAQQTAPPALQPDTMAARVAACTACHGAQGRAGADGYYPRLAGKPQDYLYHQLLNFRDGRRQYRPMTHL' A
#
# COMPACT_ATOMS: atom_id res chain seq x y z
N MET A 1 2.33 -39.67 26.87
CA MET A 1 2.79 -39.24 25.54
C MET A 1 1.69 -38.38 24.95
N SER A 2 1.77 -37.08 25.25
CA SER A 2 0.73 -36.09 24.98
C SER A 2 0.94 -35.52 23.57
N ALA A 3 -0.11 -35.56 22.76
CA ALA A 3 -0.12 -34.95 21.43
C ALA A 3 -0.06 -33.42 21.55
N PRO A 4 0.70 -32.72 20.68
CA PRO A 4 0.59 -31.27 20.60
C PRO A 4 -0.71 -30.91 19.87
N SER A 5 -1.54 -30.07 20.50
CA SER A 5 -2.66 -29.41 19.83
C SER A 5 -2.13 -28.50 18.74
N LEU A 6 -2.56 -28.73 17.49
CA LEU A 6 -2.41 -27.71 16.44
C LEU A 6 -3.22 -26.50 16.85
N ALA A 7 -2.52 -25.44 17.26
CA ALA A 7 -3.08 -24.11 17.36
C ALA A 7 -3.77 -23.76 16.04
N GLN A 8 -5.05 -23.39 16.12
CA GLN A 8 -5.79 -22.85 15.00
C GLN A 8 -5.08 -21.58 14.53
N GLN A 9 -4.45 -21.72 13.36
CA GLN A 9 -3.90 -20.62 12.60
C GLN A 9 -5.10 -19.77 12.16
N THR A 10 -5.35 -18.68 12.86
CA THR A 10 -6.32 -17.68 12.42
C THR A 10 -5.75 -17.03 11.16
N ALA A 11 -6.24 -17.49 10.01
CA ALA A 11 -5.94 -16.86 8.74
C ALA A 11 -6.30 -15.37 8.82
N PRO A 12 -5.43 -14.46 8.31
CA PRO A 12 -5.75 -13.04 8.27
C PRO A 12 -7.07 -12.85 7.49
N PRO A 13 -7.90 -11.87 7.87
CA PRO A 13 -9.16 -11.63 7.19
C PRO A 13 -8.91 -11.48 5.70
N ALA A 14 -9.57 -12.32 4.91
CA ALA A 14 -9.54 -12.23 3.46
C ALA A 14 -9.85 -10.77 3.08
N LEU A 15 -8.99 -10.16 2.27
CA LEU A 15 -9.20 -8.81 1.73
C LEU A 15 -10.61 -8.74 1.14
N GLN A 16 -11.53 -8.06 1.83
CA GLN A 16 -12.86 -7.80 1.28
C GLN A 16 -12.68 -7.07 -0.06
N PRO A 17 -13.24 -7.59 -1.16
CA PRO A 17 -12.72 -7.31 -2.50
C PRO A 17 -12.80 -5.86 -2.94
N ASP A 18 -13.60 -5.00 -2.29
CA ASP A 18 -13.87 -3.65 -2.77
C ASP A 18 -13.86 -2.54 -1.71
N THR A 19 -13.20 -2.75 -0.57
CA THR A 19 -13.02 -1.63 0.38
C THR A 19 -11.87 -0.71 -0.06
N MET A 20 -11.95 0.57 0.32
CA MET A 20 -10.82 1.49 0.13
C MET A 20 -9.55 0.99 0.82
N ALA A 21 -9.67 0.39 2.01
CA ALA A 21 -8.56 -0.21 2.73
C ALA A 21 -7.88 -1.33 1.92
N ALA A 22 -8.65 -2.20 1.27
CA ALA A 22 -8.11 -3.24 0.40
C ALA A 22 -7.41 -2.66 -0.83
N ARG A 23 -8.02 -1.65 -1.48
CA ARG A 23 -7.47 -0.99 -2.68
C ARG A 23 -6.12 -0.30 -2.43
N VAL A 24 -5.90 0.25 -1.23
CA VAL A 24 -4.65 0.95 -0.89
C VAL A 24 -3.59 0.06 -0.23
N ALA A 25 -3.90 -1.21 0.05
CA ALA A 25 -2.99 -2.11 0.76
C ALA A 25 -1.66 -2.32 -0.01
N ALA A 26 -1.72 -2.42 -1.34
CA ALA A 26 -0.51 -2.55 -2.15
C ALA A 26 0.42 -1.31 -2.05
N CYS A 27 -0.14 -0.12 -1.84
CA CYS A 27 0.62 1.12 -1.76
C CYS A 27 1.56 1.15 -0.54
N THR A 28 1.18 0.47 0.56
CA THR A 28 1.93 0.52 1.81
C THR A 28 3.22 -0.29 1.77
N ALA A 29 3.39 -1.19 0.79
CA ALA A 29 4.62 -1.96 0.61
C ALA A 29 5.85 -1.06 0.37
N CYS A 30 5.66 0.06 -0.33
CA CYS A 30 6.71 1.04 -0.58
C CYS A 30 6.53 2.31 0.27
N HIS A 31 5.30 2.83 0.37
CA HIS A 31 5.05 4.11 1.04
C HIS A 31 4.88 4.02 2.56
N GLY A 32 5.14 2.85 3.14
CA GLY A 32 5.03 2.59 4.57
C GLY A 32 3.58 2.47 5.06
N ALA A 33 3.43 2.00 6.30
CA ALA A 33 2.14 1.90 6.96
C ALA A 33 1.43 3.26 6.97
N GLN A 34 0.15 3.28 6.58
CA GLN A 34 -0.66 4.51 6.45
C GLN A 34 -0.02 5.59 5.55
N GLY A 35 0.89 5.22 4.64
CA GLY A 35 1.56 6.15 3.74
C GLY A 35 2.57 7.07 4.44
N ARG A 36 3.13 6.68 5.60
CA ARG A 36 4.02 7.53 6.42
C ARG A 36 5.49 7.56 5.98
N ALA A 37 5.82 6.94 4.85
CA ALA A 37 7.18 6.57 4.41
C ALA A 37 7.83 5.50 5.30
N GLY A 38 8.78 4.76 4.70
CA GLY A 38 9.65 3.82 5.41
C GLY A 38 10.75 4.52 6.21
N ALA A 39 11.47 3.76 7.04
CA ALA A 39 12.54 4.29 7.89
C ALA A 39 13.72 4.86 7.10
N ASP A 40 13.96 4.34 5.89
CA ASP A 40 14.98 4.82 4.96
C ASP A 40 14.57 6.10 4.21
N GLY A 41 13.29 6.47 4.25
CA GLY A 41 12.75 7.65 3.58
C GLY A 41 12.84 7.62 2.06
N TYR A 42 13.20 6.48 1.45
CA TYR A 42 13.45 6.38 0.02
C TYR A 42 12.18 6.64 -0.79
N TYR A 43 11.08 5.99 -0.42
CA TYR A 43 9.77 6.25 -0.99
C TYR A 43 9.09 7.41 -0.27
N PRO A 44 8.48 8.36 -1.02
CA PRO A 44 7.95 9.57 -0.44
C PRO A 44 6.73 9.29 0.45
N ARG A 45 6.62 10.06 1.53
CA ARG A 45 5.43 10.09 2.41
C ARG A 45 4.20 10.57 1.64
N LEU A 46 3.08 9.84 1.77
CA LEU A 46 1.77 10.21 1.24
C LEU A 46 0.87 10.87 2.31
N ALA A 47 1.02 10.47 3.58
CA ALA A 47 0.22 10.96 4.69
C ALA A 47 0.30 12.50 4.81
N GLY A 48 -0.84 13.16 4.94
CA GLY A 48 -0.93 14.62 5.08
C GLY A 48 -0.73 15.41 3.79
N LYS A 49 -0.59 14.76 2.64
CA LYS A 49 -0.70 15.45 1.34
C LYS A 49 -2.17 15.77 1.04
N PRO A 50 -2.46 16.91 0.38
CA PRO A 50 -3.81 17.22 -0.06
C PRO A 50 -4.36 16.12 -0.98
N GLN A 51 -5.66 15.84 -0.90
CA GLN A 51 -6.32 14.82 -1.72
C GLN A 51 -6.14 15.11 -3.21
N ASP A 52 -6.39 16.34 -3.65
CA ASP A 52 -6.30 16.72 -5.06
C ASP A 52 -4.87 16.59 -5.60
N TYR A 53 -3.87 16.87 -4.77
CA TYR A 53 -2.48 16.65 -5.13
C TYR A 53 -2.24 15.16 -5.41
N LEU A 54 -2.62 14.27 -4.49
CA LEU A 54 -2.42 12.83 -4.66
C LEU A 54 -3.17 12.30 -5.89
N TYR A 55 -4.41 12.74 -6.09
CA TYR A 55 -5.21 12.40 -7.26
C TYR A 55 -4.52 12.81 -8.57
N HIS A 56 -4.09 14.06 -8.69
CA HIS A 56 -3.38 14.53 -9.89
C HIS A 56 -2.02 13.86 -10.07
N GLN A 57 -1.30 13.51 -9.01
CA GLN A 57 -0.05 12.76 -9.16
C GLN A 57 -0.28 11.36 -9.72
N LEU A 58 -1.35 10.67 -9.31
CA LEU A 58 -1.71 9.37 -9.87
C LEU A 58 -2.11 9.49 -11.35
N LEU A 59 -2.91 10.51 -11.72
CA LEU A 59 -3.23 10.79 -13.13
C LEU A 59 -1.97 11.08 -13.95
N ASN A 60 -1.05 11.87 -13.41
CA ASN A 60 0.20 12.20 -14.09
C ASN A 60 1.07 10.97 -14.35
N PHE A 61 1.09 9.98 -13.45
CA PHE A 61 1.76 8.70 -13.70
C PHE A 61 1.04 7.86 -14.76
N ARG A 62 -0.28 7.75 -14.66
CA ARG A 62 -1.12 7.03 -15.64
C ARG A 62 -0.96 7.58 -17.05
N ASP A 63 -0.96 8.90 -17.20
CA ASP A 63 -0.93 9.61 -18.48
C ASP A 63 0.51 9.83 -18.98
N GLY A 64 1.53 9.33 -18.29
CA GLY A 64 2.94 9.46 -18.67
C GLY A 64 3.53 10.87 -18.51
N ARG A 65 2.78 11.82 -17.94
CA ARG A 65 3.23 13.19 -17.64
C ARG A 65 4.28 13.24 -16.53
N ARG A 66 4.28 12.22 -15.67
CA ARG A 66 5.30 11.98 -14.64
C ARG A 66 5.80 10.57 -14.79
N GLN A 67 7.12 10.41 -14.86
CA GLN A 67 7.75 9.11 -15.07
C GLN A 67 8.56 8.71 -13.84
N TYR A 68 8.22 7.56 -13.29
CA TYR A 68 9.00 6.87 -12.27
C TYR A 68 8.63 5.40 -12.34
N ARG A 69 9.59 4.54 -12.73
CA ARG A 69 9.30 3.16 -13.09
C ARG A 69 8.43 2.44 -12.06
N PRO A 70 8.76 2.42 -10.75
CA PRO A 70 7.92 1.73 -9.76
C PRO A 70 6.46 2.19 -9.66
N MET A 71 6.12 3.39 -10.15
CA MET A 71 4.76 3.94 -10.14
C MET A 71 4.07 3.85 -11.50
N THR A 72 4.80 3.61 -12.59
CA THR A 72 4.24 3.49 -13.94
C THR A 72 4.23 2.05 -14.46
N HIS A 73 5.15 1.21 -13.98
CA HIS A 73 5.31 -0.20 -14.36
C HIS A 73 5.82 -1.00 -13.16
N LEU A 74 5.00 -1.93 -12.63
CA LEU A 74 5.49 -2.98 -11.73
C LEU A 74 6.13 -4.11 -12.55
#